data_AF-A0A357TPB8-F1
#
_entry.id   AF-A0A357TPB8-F1
#
_cell.length_a   1.000
_cell.length_b   1.000
_cell.length_c   1.000
_cell.angle_alpha   90.00
_cell.angle_beta   90.00
_cell.angle_gamma   90.00
#
_symmetry.space_group_name_H-M   'P 1'
#
loop_
_entity.id
_entity.type
_entity.pdbx_description
1 polymer ?
#
loop_
_entity_poly.entity_id
_entity_poly.type
_entity_poly.pdbx_seq_one_letter_code
_entity_poly.pdbx_strand_id
1 'polypeptide(L)'
;MPGTLYIVATPIGNLDDMPPRVAATFGAADFVAAEDTRVTLKLLNHLGLKKPMMSYYEHALHHGAAILDRIEAGESCALCSDAGMPCISDPGEQIVKDAIARGITVTPVPGASACVTALAVSGQDTARFVFEGFLPVPKKERRERLEFLQGETRTVIFYEAPHKLRGTLDDLCAAFGAERSITLCRELTKLHEEITKTTIGEAVRYYEQNDPRGEYVLVMAGTPAAQAAAEEVTLPDAVATARLLMAQGTPPAAAAKQAAKGTPFSKGDIYKELIAAKDENDREEESE
;
A
#
# COMPACT_ATOMS: atom_id res chain seq x y z
N MET A 1 -24.62 28.16 -11.87
CA MET A 1 -23.98 26.86 -12.18
C MET A 1 -23.18 26.46 -10.96
N PRO A 2 -23.14 25.18 -10.56
CA PRO A 2 -22.28 24.72 -9.49
C PRO A 2 -20.83 25.12 -9.75
N GLY A 3 -20.07 25.37 -8.68
CA GLY A 3 -18.63 25.55 -8.76
C GLY A 3 -17.90 24.23 -8.95
N THR A 4 -16.58 24.24 -8.70
CA THR A 4 -15.72 23.06 -8.87
C THR A 4 -15.11 22.65 -7.53
N LEU A 5 -15.05 21.33 -7.28
CA LEU A 5 -14.22 20.75 -6.24
C LEU A 5 -12.83 20.45 -6.82
N TYR A 6 -11.83 21.25 -6.46
CA TYR A 6 -10.44 21.02 -6.83
C TYR A 6 -9.76 20.12 -5.80
N ILE A 7 -9.09 19.06 -6.25
CA ILE A 7 -8.25 18.21 -5.40
C ILE A 7 -6.81 18.66 -5.57
N VAL A 8 -6.27 19.36 -4.57
CA VAL A 8 -5.05 20.14 -4.71
C VAL A 8 -3.92 19.53 -3.88
N ALA A 9 -2.89 19.03 -4.57
CA ALA A 9 -1.70 18.52 -3.90
C ALA A 9 -0.91 19.66 -3.22
N THR A 10 -0.40 19.38 -2.02
CA THR A 10 0.45 20.27 -1.23
C THR A 10 1.88 19.71 -1.14
N PRO A 11 2.89 20.55 -0.84
CA PRO A 11 4.25 20.06 -0.67
C PRO A 11 4.40 19.03 0.45
N ILE A 12 5.39 18.14 0.34
CA ILE A 12 5.68 17.07 1.33
C ILE A 12 6.85 17.37 2.29
N GLY A 13 7.38 18.60 2.23
CA GLY A 13 8.50 19.01 3.08
C GLY A 13 9.18 20.29 2.64
N ASN A 14 9.26 20.55 1.34
CA ASN A 14 9.82 21.78 0.78
C ASN A 14 8.76 22.62 0.06
N LEU A 15 8.60 23.89 0.47
CA LEU A 15 7.62 24.79 -0.13
C LEU A 15 7.88 25.09 -1.62
N ASP A 16 9.11 24.88 -2.08
CA ASP A 16 9.48 25.05 -3.50
C ASP A 16 8.92 23.94 -4.40
N ASP A 17 8.45 22.82 -3.84
CA ASP A 17 7.81 21.72 -4.60
C ASP A 17 6.37 22.04 -5.01
N MET A 18 5.94 23.30 -4.89
CA MET A 18 4.61 23.76 -5.24
C MET A 18 4.54 24.27 -6.68
N PRO A 19 3.86 23.55 -7.60
CA PRO A 19 3.74 24.01 -8.98
C PRO A 19 2.91 25.31 -9.08
N PRO A 20 3.16 26.18 -10.08
CA PRO A 20 2.42 27.43 -10.24
C PRO A 20 0.89 27.26 -10.28
N ARG A 21 0.40 26.14 -10.84
CA ARG A 21 -1.03 25.85 -10.91
C ARG A 21 -1.66 25.56 -9.55
N VAL A 22 -0.91 25.00 -8.59
CA VAL A 22 -1.38 24.80 -7.22
C VAL A 22 -1.67 26.16 -6.57
N ALA A 23 -0.71 27.08 -6.61
CA ALA A 23 -0.87 28.43 -6.09
C ALA A 23 -2.02 29.19 -6.77
N ALA A 24 -2.12 29.11 -8.10
CA ALA A 24 -3.21 29.73 -8.86
C ALA A 24 -4.58 29.16 -8.47
N THR A 25 -4.68 27.85 -8.22
CA THR A 25 -5.94 27.20 -7.82
C THR A 25 -6.36 27.63 -6.42
N PHE A 26 -5.44 27.68 -5.45
CA PHE A 26 -5.74 28.24 -4.13
C PHE A 26 -6.19 29.71 -4.21
N GLY A 27 -5.57 30.49 -5.11
CA GLY A 27 -5.95 31.88 -5.36
C GLY A 27 -7.34 32.04 -5.99
N ALA A 28 -7.74 31.11 -6.87
CA ALA A 28 -9.01 31.15 -7.59
C ALA A 28 -10.19 30.57 -6.79
N ALA A 29 -9.96 29.58 -5.91
CA ALA A 29 -11.01 28.97 -5.10
C ALA A 29 -11.63 29.98 -4.12
N ASP A 30 -12.93 29.88 -3.86
CA ASP A 30 -13.65 30.74 -2.92
C ASP A 30 -13.34 30.38 -1.47
N PHE A 31 -13.09 29.11 -1.19
CA PHE A 31 -12.68 28.61 0.11
C PHE A 31 -11.84 27.32 0.01
N VAL A 32 -11.22 26.95 1.13
CA VAL A 32 -10.37 25.76 1.23
C VAL A 32 -10.98 24.78 2.22
N ALA A 33 -11.10 23.51 1.83
CA ALA A 33 -11.33 22.40 2.74
C ALA A 33 -9.95 21.80 3.08
N ALA A 34 -9.58 21.83 4.36
CA ALA A 34 -8.26 21.43 4.82
C ALA A 34 -8.35 20.35 5.89
N GLU A 35 -7.41 19.41 5.89
CA GLU A 35 -7.25 18.44 6.96
C GLU A 35 -6.92 19.12 8.30
N ASP A 36 -5.77 19.79 8.40
CA ASP A 36 -5.43 20.71 9.49
C ASP A 36 -5.35 22.16 8.99
N THR A 37 -6.34 22.97 9.36
CA THR A 37 -6.39 24.39 9.00
C THR A 37 -5.19 25.20 9.51
N ARG A 38 -4.50 24.74 10.55
CA ARG A 38 -3.29 25.40 11.08
C ARG A 38 -2.07 25.16 10.18
N VAL A 39 -1.98 23.98 9.57
CA VAL A 39 -0.93 23.64 8.59
C VAL A 39 -1.19 24.41 7.31
N THR A 40 -2.41 24.32 6.78
CA THR A 40 -2.80 25.03 5.55
C THR A 40 -2.70 26.55 5.70
N LEU A 41 -2.95 27.12 6.89
CA LEU A 41 -2.76 28.56 7.12
C LEU A 41 -1.31 29.01 6.85
N LYS A 42 -0.31 28.21 7.24
CA LYS A 42 1.10 28.53 6.96
C LYS A 42 1.38 28.53 5.47
N LEU A 43 0.83 27.56 4.74
CA LEU A 43 0.94 27.47 3.28
C LEU A 43 0.29 28.69 2.60
N LEU A 44 -0.95 29.04 2.97
CA LEU A 44 -1.64 30.20 2.41
C LEU A 44 -0.89 31.51 2.72
N ASN A 45 -0.34 31.66 3.93
CA ASN A 45 0.48 32.81 4.29
C ASN A 45 1.75 32.91 3.43
N HIS A 46 2.43 31.79 3.17
CA HIS A 46 3.59 31.75 2.28
C HIS A 46 3.22 32.18 0.85
N LEU A 47 2.03 31.81 0.38
CA LEU A 47 1.48 32.23 -0.90
C LEU A 47 0.94 33.68 -0.92
N GLY A 48 0.89 34.37 0.22
CA GLY A 48 0.27 35.69 0.33
C GLY A 48 -1.25 35.67 0.16
N LEU A 49 -1.90 34.52 0.37
CA LEU A 49 -3.34 34.33 0.18
C LEU A 49 -4.10 34.37 1.50
N LYS A 50 -5.32 34.91 1.46
CA LYS A 50 -6.30 34.84 2.55
C LYS A 50 -7.58 34.23 2.02
N LYS A 51 -7.94 33.06 2.55
CA LYS A 51 -9.13 32.31 2.15
C LYS A 51 -9.91 31.82 3.37
N PRO A 52 -11.25 31.81 3.33
CA PRO A 52 -12.06 31.05 4.28
C PRO A 52 -11.64 29.58 4.25
N MET A 53 -11.59 28.94 5.42
CA MET A 53 -11.24 27.53 5.55
C MET A 53 -12.34 26.76 6.29
N MET A 54 -12.54 25.51 5.89
CA MET A 54 -13.35 24.52 6.60
C MET A 54 -12.47 23.31 6.89
N SER A 55 -12.58 22.74 8.09
CA SER A 55 -11.87 21.50 8.42
C SER A 55 -12.58 20.30 7.80
N TYR A 56 -11.81 19.40 7.20
CA TYR A 56 -12.30 18.14 6.64
C TYR A 56 -11.24 17.05 6.83
N TYR A 57 -11.45 16.21 7.85
CA TYR A 57 -10.55 15.11 8.25
C TYR A 57 -11.37 13.92 8.77
N GLU A 58 -10.72 12.82 9.15
CA GLU A 58 -11.38 11.54 9.49
C GLU A 58 -12.53 11.65 10.51
N HIS A 59 -12.42 12.51 11.53
CA HIS A 59 -13.50 12.72 12.52
C HIS A 59 -14.49 13.85 12.15
N ALA A 60 -14.22 14.57 11.07
CA ALA A 60 -15.04 15.68 10.57
C ALA A 60 -15.61 15.43 9.17
N LEU A 61 -15.70 14.17 8.73
CA LEU A 61 -16.25 13.82 7.41
C LEU A 61 -17.71 14.29 7.23
N HIS A 62 -18.46 14.46 8.33
CA HIS A 62 -19.81 15.01 8.32
C HIS A 62 -19.89 16.47 7.83
N HIS A 63 -18.78 17.23 7.83
CA HIS A 63 -18.72 18.55 7.20
C HIS A 63 -18.80 18.49 5.66
N GLY A 64 -18.60 17.30 5.06
CA GLY A 64 -18.61 17.12 3.61
C GLY A 64 -19.90 17.63 2.95
N ALA A 65 -21.07 17.38 3.56
CA ALA A 65 -22.34 17.85 3.02
C ALA A 65 -22.37 19.39 2.92
N ALA A 66 -21.97 20.10 3.97
CA ALA A 66 -21.96 21.56 3.98
C ALA A 66 -20.94 22.15 2.98
N ILE A 67 -19.82 21.47 2.73
CA ILE A 67 -18.85 21.85 1.69
C ILE A 67 -19.50 21.72 0.31
N LEU A 68 -20.16 20.59 0.03
CA LEU A 68 -20.80 20.34 -1.26
C LEU A 68 -21.98 21.29 -1.51
N ASP A 69 -22.78 21.60 -0.48
CA ASP A 69 -23.90 22.55 -0.58
C ASP A 69 -23.42 23.94 -1.04
N ARG A 70 -22.26 24.41 -0.53
CA ARG A 70 -21.63 25.65 -0.98
C ARG A 70 -21.19 25.58 -2.44
N ILE A 71 -20.69 24.42 -2.86
CA ILE A 71 -20.27 24.21 -4.25
C ILE A 71 -21.48 24.23 -5.19
N GLU A 72 -22.60 23.61 -4.80
CA GLU A 72 -23.86 23.65 -5.54
C GLU A 72 -24.42 25.07 -5.66
N ALA A 73 -24.21 25.90 -4.63
CA ALA A 73 -24.55 27.33 -4.65
C ALA A 73 -23.66 28.17 -5.59
N GLY A 74 -22.60 27.59 -6.15
CA GLY A 74 -21.73 28.21 -7.16
C GLY A 74 -20.32 28.55 -6.69
N GLU A 75 -19.98 28.29 -5.43
CA GLU A 75 -18.63 28.50 -4.91
C GLU A 75 -17.67 27.37 -5.36
N SER A 76 -16.41 27.67 -5.58
CA SER A 76 -15.37 26.66 -5.84
C SER A 76 -14.55 26.38 -4.58
N CYS A 77 -14.24 25.10 -4.35
CA CYS A 77 -13.52 24.64 -3.18
C CYS A 77 -12.18 24.03 -3.58
N ALA A 78 -11.09 24.41 -2.91
CA ALA A 78 -9.83 23.65 -2.95
C ALA A 78 -9.77 22.71 -1.75
N LEU A 79 -9.79 21.40 -1.98
CA LEU A 79 -9.54 20.38 -0.97
C LEU A 79 -8.04 20.05 -0.93
N CYS A 80 -7.43 20.11 0.24
CA CYS A 80 -6.03 19.74 0.47
C CYS A 80 -5.83 18.93 1.77
N SER A 81 -4.84 18.05 1.78
CA SER A 81 -4.31 17.40 2.97
C SER A 81 -3.09 18.16 3.51
N ASP A 82 -2.60 17.74 4.67
CA ASP A 82 -1.46 18.39 5.33
C ASP A 82 -0.19 18.33 4.49
N ALA A 83 -0.01 17.25 3.71
CA ALA A 83 1.11 17.05 2.81
C ALA A 83 0.75 16.09 1.66
N GLY A 84 1.18 16.43 0.44
CA GLY A 84 1.08 15.53 -0.71
C GLY A 84 -0.28 15.55 -1.40
N MET A 85 -0.71 14.41 -1.93
CA MET A 85 -1.91 14.30 -2.75
C MET A 85 -3.11 13.89 -1.89
N PRO A 86 -4.15 14.73 -1.75
CA PRO A 86 -5.33 14.39 -0.97
C PRO A 86 -6.02 13.13 -1.50
N CYS A 87 -6.81 12.48 -0.65
CA CYS A 87 -7.46 11.19 -0.90
C CYS A 87 -6.50 9.97 -0.91
N ILE A 88 -5.18 10.16 -0.85
CA ILE A 88 -4.20 9.05 -0.91
C ILE A 88 -3.54 8.89 0.45
N SER A 89 -4.03 7.93 1.24
CA SER A 89 -3.72 7.79 2.68
C SER A 89 -4.15 8.98 3.55
N ASP A 90 -4.92 9.90 2.96
CA ASP A 90 -5.48 11.10 3.59
C ASP A 90 -7.01 11.14 3.38
N PRO A 91 -7.75 11.92 4.20
CA PRO A 91 -9.16 12.21 3.97
C PRO A 91 -9.42 12.78 2.57
N GLY A 92 -10.58 12.46 1.98
CA GLY A 92 -11.00 13.03 0.68
C GLY A 92 -11.79 12.07 -0.20
N GLU A 93 -11.59 10.76 -0.06
CA GLU A 93 -12.28 9.76 -0.88
C GLU A 93 -13.81 9.91 -0.83
N GLN A 94 -14.37 10.08 0.37
CA GLN A 94 -15.81 10.17 0.56
C GLN A 94 -16.42 11.42 -0.08
N ILE A 95 -15.83 12.61 0.13
CA ILE A 95 -16.36 13.85 -0.47
C ILE A 95 -16.24 13.85 -1.99
N VAL A 96 -15.21 13.20 -2.56
CA VAL A 96 -15.11 13.02 -4.02
C VAL A 96 -16.26 12.15 -4.55
N LYS A 97 -16.56 11.02 -3.89
CA LYS A 97 -17.71 10.17 -4.26
C LYS A 97 -19.03 10.94 -4.19
N ASP A 98 -19.22 11.68 -3.09
CA ASP A 98 -20.45 12.45 -2.87
C ASP A 98 -20.58 13.60 -3.87
N ALA A 99 -19.48 14.29 -4.21
CA ALA A 99 -19.46 15.33 -5.23
C ALA A 99 -19.89 14.79 -6.61
N ILE A 100 -19.31 13.66 -7.02
CA ILE A 100 -19.65 13.01 -8.28
C ILE A 100 -21.12 12.59 -8.29
N ALA A 101 -21.63 12.03 -7.19
CA ALA A 101 -23.02 11.63 -7.06
C ALA A 101 -24.00 12.82 -7.19
N ARG A 102 -23.57 14.02 -6.78
CA ARG A 102 -24.32 15.28 -6.94
C ARG A 102 -24.12 15.97 -8.30
N GLY A 103 -23.32 15.39 -9.20
CA GLY A 103 -23.00 16.01 -10.50
C GLY A 103 -22.08 17.24 -10.39
N ILE A 104 -21.36 17.40 -9.27
CA ILE A 104 -20.34 18.44 -9.09
C ILE A 104 -19.08 18.04 -9.87
N THR A 105 -18.50 19.00 -10.59
CA THR A 105 -17.22 18.81 -11.27
C THR A 105 -16.10 18.64 -10.24
N VAL A 106 -15.39 17.52 -10.31
CA VAL A 106 -14.17 17.26 -9.52
C VAL A 106 -12.96 17.37 -10.44
N THR A 107 -12.00 18.22 -10.09
CA THR A 107 -10.80 18.49 -10.93
C THR A 107 -9.52 18.26 -10.15
N PRO A 108 -8.63 17.35 -10.60
CA PRO A 108 -7.34 17.16 -9.94
C PRO A 108 -6.34 18.26 -10.32
N VAL A 109 -5.57 18.71 -9.33
CA VAL A 109 -4.39 19.56 -9.50
C VAL A 109 -3.15 18.79 -9.04
N PRO A 110 -2.48 18.04 -9.95
CA PRO A 110 -1.22 17.36 -9.70
C PRO A 110 -0.15 18.21 -9.02
N GLY A 111 0.63 17.54 -8.19
CA GLY A 111 1.76 18.05 -7.41
C GLY A 111 2.47 16.90 -6.70
N ALA A 112 3.05 17.18 -5.53
CA ALA A 112 3.88 16.21 -4.81
C ALA A 112 3.08 14.97 -4.35
N SER A 113 3.73 13.81 -4.41
CA SER A 113 3.24 12.54 -3.85
C SER A 113 4.44 11.73 -3.35
N ALA A 114 4.52 11.52 -2.02
CA ALA A 114 5.67 10.86 -1.43
C ALA A 114 5.89 9.43 -1.97
N CYS A 115 4.82 8.68 -2.21
CA CYS A 115 4.86 7.35 -2.82
C CYS A 115 5.57 7.32 -4.17
N VAL A 116 5.14 8.18 -5.11
CA VAL A 116 5.71 8.21 -6.47
C VAL A 116 7.13 8.80 -6.46
N THR A 117 7.36 9.83 -5.64
CA THR A 117 8.69 10.43 -5.46
C THR A 117 9.69 9.39 -4.91
N ALA A 118 9.31 8.64 -3.86
CA ALA A 118 10.13 7.59 -3.29
C ALA A 118 10.45 6.50 -4.32
N LEU A 119 9.44 6.03 -5.05
CA LEU A 119 9.63 5.00 -6.08
C LEU A 119 10.65 5.44 -7.14
N ALA A 120 10.57 6.69 -7.59
CA ALA A 120 11.45 7.24 -8.63
C ALA A 120 12.94 7.24 -8.24
N VAL A 121 13.24 7.37 -6.95
CA VAL A 121 14.62 7.37 -6.42
C VAL A 121 15.01 6.06 -5.73
N SER A 122 14.08 5.10 -5.63
CA SER A 122 14.28 3.88 -4.84
C SER A 122 15.30 2.92 -5.43
N GLY A 123 15.51 2.95 -6.76
CA GLY A 123 16.24 1.94 -7.49
C GLY A 123 15.55 0.56 -7.54
N GLN A 124 14.24 0.48 -7.23
CA GLN A 124 13.40 -0.70 -7.47
C GLN A 124 12.72 -0.62 -8.84
N ASP A 125 12.06 -1.70 -9.27
CA ASP A 125 11.29 -1.71 -10.51
C ASP A 125 10.09 -0.74 -10.41
N THR A 126 9.95 0.12 -11.41
CA THR A 126 8.92 1.15 -11.47
C THR A 126 7.84 0.85 -12.52
N ALA A 127 7.99 -0.22 -13.30
CA ALA A 127 7.05 -0.57 -14.37
C ALA A 127 5.67 -0.93 -13.84
N ARG A 128 5.62 -1.62 -12.69
CA ARG A 128 4.40 -1.96 -11.98
C ARG A 128 4.67 -1.94 -10.48
N PHE A 129 3.78 -1.32 -9.72
CA PHE A 129 3.89 -1.25 -8.27
C PHE A 129 2.52 -1.33 -7.61
N VAL A 130 2.54 -1.63 -6.31
CA VAL A 130 1.39 -1.60 -5.41
C VAL A 130 1.69 -0.60 -4.31
N PHE A 131 0.72 0.28 -4.04
CA PHE A 131 0.77 1.17 -2.90
C PHE A 131 -0.14 0.64 -1.80
N GLU A 132 0.45 0.34 -0.64
CA GLU A 132 -0.24 -0.22 0.53
C GLU A 132 -0.54 0.84 1.60
N GLY A 133 0.02 2.05 1.45
CA GLY A 133 -0.11 3.09 2.48
C GLY A 133 0.45 2.61 3.82
N PHE A 134 -0.29 2.85 4.91
CA PHE A 134 0.10 2.39 6.24
C PHE A 134 -0.41 0.97 6.49
N LEU A 135 0.44 0.11 7.04
CA LEU A 135 0.03 -1.21 7.48
C LEU A 135 -0.99 -1.13 8.64
N PRO A 136 -1.92 -2.10 8.75
CA PRO A 136 -2.87 -2.14 9.85
C PRO A 136 -2.20 -2.09 11.22
N VAL A 137 -2.78 -1.32 12.13
CA VAL A 137 -2.31 -1.24 13.53
C VAL A 137 -2.54 -2.57 14.27
N PRO A 138 -3.72 -3.24 14.14
CA PRO A 138 -3.95 -4.52 14.79
C PRO A 138 -3.01 -5.61 14.25
N LYS A 139 -2.28 -6.28 15.15
CA LYS A 139 -1.25 -7.29 14.77
C LYS A 139 -1.80 -8.40 13.88
N LYS A 140 -3.02 -8.88 14.15
CA LYS A 140 -3.66 -9.95 13.37
C LYS A 140 -3.91 -9.50 11.93
N GLU A 141 -4.54 -8.35 11.75
CA GLU A 141 -4.84 -7.78 10.43
C GLU A 141 -3.57 -7.46 9.65
N ARG A 142 -2.54 -6.93 10.33
CA ARG A 142 -1.24 -6.70 9.71
C ARG A 142 -0.62 -7.99 9.19
N ARG A 143 -0.59 -9.04 10.01
CA ARG A 143 -0.06 -10.34 9.60
C ARG A 143 -0.82 -10.91 8.41
N GLU A 144 -2.16 -10.91 8.45
CA GLU A 144 -3.00 -11.37 7.34
C GLU A 144 -2.74 -10.56 6.06
N ARG A 145 -2.49 -9.25 6.17
CA ARG A 145 -2.13 -8.41 5.03
C ARG A 145 -0.74 -8.75 4.47
N LEU A 146 0.24 -8.98 5.33
CA LEU A 146 1.60 -9.37 4.91
C LEU A 146 1.61 -10.76 4.27
N GLU A 147 0.86 -11.71 4.82
CA GLU A 147 0.64 -13.05 4.23
C GLU A 147 0.05 -12.93 2.82
N PHE A 148 -0.96 -12.07 2.63
CA PHE A 148 -1.54 -11.81 1.32
C PHE A 148 -0.52 -11.27 0.30
N LEU A 149 0.46 -10.49 0.75
CA LEU A 149 1.48 -9.88 -0.10
C LEU A 149 2.68 -10.79 -0.40
N GLN A 150 2.78 -12.00 0.17
CA GLN A 150 3.95 -12.89 -0.03
C GLN A 150 4.22 -13.21 -1.50
N GLY A 151 3.16 -13.44 -2.29
CA GLY A 151 3.25 -13.71 -3.72
C GLY A 151 3.31 -12.48 -4.62
N GLU A 152 3.33 -11.26 -4.06
CA GLU A 152 3.31 -10.04 -4.86
C GLU A 152 4.64 -9.84 -5.59
N THR A 153 4.61 -9.89 -6.93
CA THR A 153 5.82 -9.77 -7.77
C THR A 153 6.17 -8.32 -8.11
N ARG A 154 5.23 -7.38 -7.94
CA ARG A 154 5.45 -5.94 -8.17
C ARG A 154 6.15 -5.30 -6.98
N THR A 155 6.78 -4.15 -7.21
CA THR A 155 7.31 -3.31 -6.12
C THR A 155 6.18 -2.90 -5.18
N VAL A 156 6.40 -3.00 -3.86
CA VAL A 156 5.40 -2.68 -2.84
C VAL A 156 5.85 -1.48 -2.03
N ILE A 157 4.98 -0.49 -1.88
CA ILE A 157 5.28 0.78 -1.21
C ILE A 157 4.43 0.93 0.04
N PHE A 158 5.09 1.18 1.17
CA PHE A 158 4.46 1.47 2.45
C PHE A 158 4.84 2.87 2.95
N TYR A 159 3.95 3.50 3.70
CA TYR A 159 4.27 4.62 4.57
C TYR A 159 4.48 4.14 5.99
N GLU A 160 5.41 4.76 6.71
CA GLU A 160 5.66 4.40 8.09
C GLU A 160 6.07 5.58 8.98
N ALA A 161 5.52 5.58 10.19
CA ALA A 161 5.88 6.52 11.23
C ALA A 161 7.14 6.03 11.99
N PRO A 162 8.01 6.93 12.46
CA PRO A 162 9.32 6.55 13.00
C PRO A 162 9.20 5.62 14.22
N HIS A 163 8.22 5.88 15.09
CA HIS A 163 7.99 5.09 16.30
C HIS A 163 7.46 3.68 16.04
N LYS A 164 7.03 3.37 14.81
CA LYS A 164 6.57 2.04 14.38
C LYS A 164 7.59 1.31 13.51
N LEU A 165 8.54 2.03 12.90
CA LEU A 165 9.46 1.51 11.89
C LEU A 165 10.16 0.21 12.28
N ARG A 166 10.71 0.13 13.50
CA ARG A 166 11.38 -1.10 13.99
C ARG A 166 10.46 -2.31 13.93
N GLY A 167 9.27 -2.21 14.52
CA GLY A 167 8.31 -3.31 14.54
C GLY A 167 7.81 -3.68 13.13
N THR A 168 7.66 -2.69 12.25
CA THR A 168 7.32 -2.95 10.85
C THR A 168 8.45 -3.67 10.11
N LEU A 169 9.71 -3.27 10.28
CA LEU A 169 10.84 -3.96 9.68
C LEU A 169 10.96 -5.41 10.20
N ASP A 170 10.71 -5.65 11.48
CA ASP A 170 10.67 -7.01 12.05
C ASP A 170 9.57 -7.86 11.41
N ASP A 171 8.36 -7.31 11.29
CA ASP A 171 7.21 -7.99 10.68
C ASP A 171 7.44 -8.26 9.18
N LEU A 172 8.02 -7.30 8.45
CA LEU A 172 8.42 -7.47 7.05
C LEU A 172 9.51 -8.54 6.88
N CYS A 173 10.50 -8.57 7.79
CA CYS A 173 11.57 -9.55 7.78
C CYS A 173 11.03 -10.97 8.00
N ALA A 174 10.11 -11.12 8.96
CA ALA A 174 9.44 -12.38 9.23
C ALA A 174 8.57 -12.85 8.05
N ALA A 175 7.92 -11.93 7.34
CA ALA A 175 7.01 -12.27 6.25
C ALA A 175 7.72 -12.54 4.92
N PHE A 176 8.77 -11.78 4.59
CA PHE A 176 9.38 -11.77 3.25
C PHE A 176 10.86 -12.21 3.22
N GLY A 177 11.46 -12.44 4.39
CA GLY A 177 12.84 -12.84 4.56
C GLY A 177 13.82 -11.66 4.60
N ALA A 178 14.95 -11.88 5.26
CA ALA A 178 15.98 -10.87 5.52
C ALA A 178 16.61 -10.30 4.23
N GLU A 179 16.75 -11.12 3.19
CA GLU A 179 17.44 -10.76 1.94
C GLU A 179 16.59 -9.93 0.97
N ARG A 180 15.31 -9.71 1.29
CA ARG A 180 14.44 -8.92 0.41
C ARG A 180 14.98 -7.50 0.30
N SER A 181 15.18 -7.04 -0.94
CA SER A 181 15.64 -5.66 -1.17
C SER A 181 14.57 -4.66 -0.78
N ILE A 182 14.98 -3.60 -0.10
CA ILE A 182 14.12 -2.50 0.33
C ILE A 182 14.89 -1.19 0.28
N THR A 183 14.20 -0.11 -0.08
CA THR A 183 14.74 1.25 -0.03
C THR A 183 13.95 2.07 0.97
N LEU A 184 14.65 2.66 1.93
CA LEU A 184 14.06 3.51 2.96
C LEU A 184 14.30 4.96 2.54
N CYS A 185 13.22 5.66 2.24
CA CYS A 185 13.22 7.08 1.93
C CYS A 185 12.73 7.83 3.16
N ARG A 186 13.64 8.49 3.87
CA ARG A 186 13.36 9.26 5.08
C ARG A 186 13.31 10.75 4.75
N GLU A 187 12.32 11.46 5.28
CA GLU A 187 12.25 12.93 5.25
C GLU A 187 12.40 13.50 3.82
N LEU A 188 11.73 12.87 2.84
CA LEU A 188 11.76 13.29 1.44
C LEU A 188 11.47 14.79 1.31
N THR A 189 12.28 15.47 0.50
CA THR A 189 12.30 16.91 0.21
C THR A 189 12.72 17.80 1.39
N LYS A 190 12.92 17.27 2.60
CA LYS A 190 13.29 18.05 3.79
C LYS A 190 14.81 18.12 3.96
N LEU A 191 15.27 18.93 4.92
CA LEU A 191 16.69 19.15 5.19
C LEU A 191 17.49 17.88 5.49
N HIS A 192 16.86 16.87 6.09
CA HIS A 192 17.49 15.61 6.51
C HIS A 192 17.09 14.41 5.63
N GLU A 193 16.77 14.67 4.35
CA GLU A 193 16.46 13.65 3.36
C GLU A 193 17.56 12.58 3.33
N GLU A 194 17.13 11.33 3.39
CA GLU A 194 18.01 10.17 3.32
C GLU A 194 17.34 9.06 2.51
N ILE A 195 18.04 8.53 1.51
CA ILE A 195 17.55 7.45 0.64
C ILE A 195 18.55 6.31 0.72
N THR A 196 18.16 5.22 1.38
CA THR A 196 19.05 4.10 1.67
C THR A 196 18.48 2.81 1.09
N LYS A 197 19.09 2.32 0.00
CA LYS A 197 18.79 1.00 -0.57
C LYS A 197 19.63 -0.07 0.14
N THR A 198 18.96 -1.10 0.63
CA THR A 198 19.54 -2.15 1.48
C THR A 198 18.67 -3.42 1.39
N THR A 199 18.86 -4.34 2.34
CA THR A 199 17.98 -5.49 2.58
C THR A 199 17.18 -5.27 3.86
N ILE A 200 16.06 -5.99 4.03
CA ILE A 200 15.26 -5.87 5.26
C ILE A 200 16.10 -6.23 6.49
N GLY A 201 16.90 -7.30 6.43
CA GLY A 201 17.73 -7.74 7.56
C GLY A 201 18.81 -6.72 7.95
N GLU A 202 19.43 -6.05 6.98
CA GLU A 202 20.36 -4.96 7.24
C GLU A 202 19.66 -3.74 7.84
N ALA A 203 18.46 -3.40 7.36
CA ALA A 203 17.66 -2.31 7.93
C ALA A 203 17.26 -2.59 9.39
N VAL A 204 16.81 -3.82 9.70
CA VAL A 204 16.51 -4.26 11.08
C VAL A 204 17.73 -4.03 11.97
N ARG A 205 18.90 -4.58 11.59
CA ARG A 205 20.16 -4.42 12.34
C ARG A 205 20.57 -2.96 12.51
N TYR A 206 20.42 -2.13 11.48
CA TYR A 206 20.75 -0.71 11.56
C TYR A 206 19.90 -0.01 12.62
N TYR A 207 18.59 -0.26 12.62
CA TYR A 207 17.69 0.40 13.56
C TYR A 207 17.70 -0.22 14.97
N GLU A 208 18.37 -1.34 15.24
CA GLU A 208 18.64 -1.78 16.62
C GLU A 208 19.48 -0.76 17.40
N GLN A 209 20.40 -0.07 16.71
CA GLN A 209 21.35 0.87 17.32
C GLN A 209 21.07 2.33 16.99
N ASN A 210 20.21 2.59 15.99
CA ASN A 210 19.86 3.93 15.54
C ASN A 210 18.37 4.15 15.75
N ASP A 211 17.98 5.24 16.41
CA ASP A 211 16.58 5.58 16.61
C ASP A 211 15.97 6.15 15.31
N PRO A 212 14.87 5.59 14.80
CA PRO A 212 14.16 6.16 13.66
C PRO A 212 13.69 7.59 13.96
N ARG A 213 13.79 8.48 12.97
CA ARG A 213 13.34 9.88 13.06
C ARG A 213 12.67 10.31 11.77
N GLY A 214 11.76 11.27 11.87
CA GLY A 214 11.04 11.78 10.70
C GLY A 214 10.11 10.75 10.07
N GLU A 215 9.66 11.02 8.85
CA GLU A 215 8.69 10.18 8.14
C GLU A 215 9.38 9.28 7.11
N TYR A 216 8.85 8.09 6.91
CA TYR A 216 9.42 7.09 6.01
C TYR A 216 8.45 6.67 4.90
N VAL A 217 8.99 6.52 3.70
CA VAL A 217 8.42 5.69 2.65
C VAL A 217 9.32 4.48 2.46
N LEU A 218 8.76 3.28 2.57
CA LEU A 218 9.45 2.02 2.39
C LEU A 218 9.12 1.47 1.01
N VAL A 219 10.11 1.32 0.14
CA VAL A 219 9.94 0.79 -1.22
C VAL A 219 10.60 -0.58 -1.30
N MET A 220 9.79 -1.62 -1.16
CA MET A 220 10.23 -3.01 -1.12
C MET A 220 10.14 -3.66 -2.50
N ALA A 221 11.15 -4.43 -2.87
CA ALA A 221 11.10 -5.26 -4.07
C ALA A 221 9.96 -6.29 -3.98
N GLY A 222 9.33 -6.58 -5.11
CA GLY A 222 8.43 -7.72 -5.22
C GLY A 222 9.17 -9.05 -5.12
N THR A 223 8.41 -10.14 -5.06
CA THR A 223 8.95 -11.51 -5.04
C THR A 223 9.64 -11.80 -6.37
N PRO A 224 10.91 -12.26 -6.37
CA PRO A 224 11.63 -12.57 -7.60
C PRO A 224 10.86 -13.56 -8.47
N ALA A 225 10.80 -13.30 -9.78
CA ALA A 225 10.02 -14.13 -10.72
C ALA A 225 10.41 -15.63 -10.69
N ALA A 226 11.70 -15.94 -10.45
CA ALA A 226 12.17 -17.32 -10.31
C ALA A 226 11.60 -18.02 -9.07
N GLN A 227 11.32 -17.27 -8.01
CA GLN A 227 10.75 -17.78 -6.76
C GLN A 227 9.23 -17.89 -6.87
N ALA A 228 8.59 -16.92 -7.53
CA ALA A 228 7.16 -16.98 -7.87
C ALA A 228 6.82 -18.15 -8.81
N ALA A 229 7.73 -18.49 -9.74
CA ALA A 229 7.58 -19.65 -10.63
C ALA A 229 7.90 -20.98 -9.95
N ALA A 230 8.79 -20.99 -8.95
CA ALA A 230 9.08 -22.19 -8.14
C ALA A 230 7.99 -22.49 -7.10
N GLU A 231 7.16 -21.50 -6.75
CA GLU A 231 5.98 -21.63 -5.87
C GLU A 231 4.70 -22.06 -6.59
N GLU A 232 4.70 -22.22 -7.93
CA GLU A 232 3.64 -22.99 -8.58
C GLU A 232 3.76 -24.45 -8.14
N VAL A 233 3.08 -24.77 -7.04
CA VAL A 233 2.87 -26.15 -6.58
C VAL A 233 2.40 -26.92 -7.81
N THR A 234 3.17 -27.93 -8.20
CA THR A 234 2.78 -28.80 -9.31
C THR A 234 1.87 -29.91 -8.78
N LEU A 235 1.09 -30.54 -9.66
CA LEU A 235 0.25 -31.68 -9.26
C LEU A 235 1.09 -32.79 -8.59
N PRO A 236 2.30 -33.14 -9.08
CA PRO A 236 3.23 -34.02 -8.39
C PRO A 236 3.59 -33.61 -6.95
N ASP A 237 3.81 -32.33 -6.68
CA ASP A 237 4.16 -31.84 -5.33
C ASP A 237 2.98 -31.98 -4.35
N ALA A 238 1.77 -31.67 -4.83
CA ALA A 238 0.54 -31.87 -4.06
C ALA A 238 0.29 -33.36 -3.77
N VAL A 239 0.56 -34.24 -4.74
CA VAL A 239 0.48 -35.69 -4.57
C VAL A 239 1.53 -36.20 -3.58
N ALA A 240 2.78 -35.71 -3.64
CA ALA A 240 3.83 -36.08 -2.71
C ALA A 240 3.49 -35.68 -1.26
N THR A 241 2.89 -34.50 -1.08
CA THR A 241 2.39 -34.03 0.22
C THR A 241 1.27 -34.94 0.74
N ALA A 242 0.33 -35.33 -0.13
CA ALA A 242 -0.72 -36.29 0.25
C ALA A 242 -0.14 -37.66 0.65
N ARG A 243 0.93 -38.14 -0.02
CA ARG A 243 1.62 -39.39 0.35
C ARG A 243 2.28 -39.31 1.72
N LEU A 244 2.92 -38.19 2.06
CA LEU A 244 3.48 -37.97 3.39
C LEU A 244 2.41 -38.02 4.49
N LEU A 245 1.26 -37.38 4.24
CA LEU A 245 0.11 -37.43 5.17
C LEU A 245 -0.43 -38.85 5.33
N MET A 246 -0.45 -39.65 4.25
CA MET A 246 -0.83 -41.07 4.31
C MET A 246 0.16 -41.89 5.12
N ALA A 247 1.48 -41.66 4.97
CA ALA A 247 2.50 -42.30 5.78
C ALA A 247 2.38 -41.97 7.28
N GLN A 248 1.78 -40.82 7.60
CA GLN A 248 1.46 -40.40 8.98
C GLN A 248 0.11 -40.93 9.48
N GLY A 249 -0.57 -41.80 8.73
CA GLY A 249 -1.83 -42.45 9.12
C GLY A 249 -3.10 -41.72 8.66
N THR A 250 -2.98 -40.68 7.83
CA THR A 250 -4.15 -39.98 7.29
C THR A 250 -4.80 -40.78 6.16
N PRO A 251 -6.13 -41.05 6.19
CA PRO A 251 -6.79 -41.77 5.12
C PRO A 251 -6.64 -41.08 3.75
N PRO A 252 -6.53 -41.82 2.64
CA PRO A 252 -6.20 -41.27 1.31
C PRO A 252 -7.07 -40.09 0.86
N ALA A 253 -8.39 -40.16 1.09
CA ALA A 253 -9.32 -39.10 0.73
C ALA A 253 -9.19 -37.84 1.61
N ALA A 254 -8.73 -37.99 2.85
CA ALA A 254 -8.47 -36.88 3.78
C ALA A 254 -7.11 -36.24 3.49
N ALA A 255 -6.10 -37.05 3.18
CA ALA A 255 -4.77 -36.61 2.76
C ALA A 255 -4.84 -35.78 1.47
N ALA A 256 -5.57 -36.25 0.45
CA ALA A 256 -5.80 -35.50 -0.79
C ALA A 256 -6.55 -34.18 -0.55
N LYS A 257 -7.50 -34.15 0.40
CA LYS A 257 -8.24 -32.92 0.76
C LYS A 257 -7.35 -31.91 1.48
N GLN A 258 -6.45 -32.36 2.35
CA GLN A 258 -5.50 -31.51 3.05
C GLN A 258 -4.42 -30.98 2.10
N ALA A 259 -3.88 -31.82 1.22
CA ALA A 259 -2.88 -31.42 0.24
C ALA A 259 -3.43 -30.48 -0.84
N ALA A 260 -4.73 -30.55 -1.17
CA ALA A 260 -5.38 -29.60 -2.08
C ALA A 260 -5.47 -28.17 -1.51
N LYS A 261 -5.42 -28.02 -0.19
CA LYS A 261 -5.69 -26.75 0.48
C LYS A 261 -4.58 -25.74 0.17
N GLY A 262 -4.93 -24.65 -0.50
CA GLY A 262 -3.97 -23.61 -0.90
C GLY A 262 -3.23 -23.89 -2.21
N THR A 263 -3.64 -24.91 -2.95
CA THR A 263 -3.11 -25.24 -4.29
C THR A 263 -4.20 -25.05 -5.36
N PRO A 264 -3.86 -24.94 -6.66
CA PRO A 264 -4.84 -24.86 -7.73
C PRO A 264 -5.52 -26.21 -8.05
N PHE A 265 -5.10 -27.32 -7.43
CA PHE A 265 -5.60 -28.66 -7.76
C PHE A 265 -6.79 -29.07 -6.91
N SER A 266 -7.72 -29.81 -7.51
CA SER A 266 -8.85 -30.35 -6.77
C SER A 266 -8.43 -31.59 -5.97
N LYS A 267 -9.17 -31.87 -4.88
CA LYS A 267 -9.10 -33.17 -4.19
C LYS A 267 -9.19 -34.34 -5.18
N GLY A 268 -10.04 -34.21 -6.20
CA GLY A 268 -10.28 -35.26 -7.19
C GLY A 268 -9.04 -35.56 -8.02
N ASP A 269 -8.32 -34.52 -8.46
CA ASP A 269 -7.11 -34.65 -9.29
C ASP A 269 -5.99 -35.33 -8.50
N ILE A 270 -5.75 -34.88 -7.26
CA ILE A 270 -4.74 -35.46 -6.37
C ILE A 270 -5.09 -36.91 -6.03
N TYR A 271 -6.36 -37.20 -5.74
CA TYR A 271 -6.81 -38.55 -5.37
C TYR A 271 -6.70 -39.54 -6.53
N LYS A 272 -6.95 -39.08 -7.76
CA LYS A 272 -6.82 -39.89 -8.97
C LYS A 272 -5.37 -40.34 -9.19
N GLU A 273 -4.41 -39.44 -9.04
CA GLU A 273 -2.97 -39.73 -9.15
C GLU A 273 -2.46 -40.64 -8.02
N LEU A 274 -3.01 -40.51 -6.81
CA LEU A 274 -2.68 -41.40 -5.69
C LEU A 274 -3.09 -42.85 -5.94
N ILE A 275 -4.23 -43.08 -6.62
CA ILE A 275 -4.72 -44.42 -6.95
C ILE A 275 -3.99 -44.98 -8.16
N ALA A 276 -3.79 -44.17 -9.20
CA ALA A 276 -3.10 -44.60 -10.43
C ALA A 276 -1.69 -45.14 -10.14
N ALA A 277 -0.94 -44.47 -9.26
CA ALA A 277 0.39 -44.93 -8.85
C ALA A 277 0.37 -46.15 -7.92
N LYS A 278 -0.76 -46.42 -7.23
CA LYS A 278 -0.90 -47.61 -6.39
C LYS A 278 -1.20 -48.85 -7.24
N ASP A 279 -2.06 -48.70 -8.25
CA ASP A 279 -2.37 -49.76 -9.22
C ASP A 279 -1.16 -50.15 -10.09
N GLU A 280 -0.18 -49.24 -10.29
CA GLU A 280 1.10 -49.57 -10.95
C GLU A 280 2.04 -50.36 -10.03
N ASN A 281 2.17 -49.96 -8.76
CA ASN A 281 3.04 -50.63 -7.79
C ASN A 281 2.53 -52.04 -7.42
N ASP A 282 1.21 -52.21 -7.30
CA ASP A 282 0.59 -53.51 -7.01
C ASP A 282 0.70 -54.48 -8.22
N ARG A 283 0.83 -53.97 -9.46
CA ARG A 283 1.05 -54.80 -10.67
C ARG A 283 2.50 -55.24 -10.85
N GLU A 284 3.47 -54.47 -10.38
CA GLU A 284 4.88 -54.86 -10.42
C GLU A 284 5.17 -55.95 -9.36
N GLU A 285 4.60 -55.86 -8.16
CA GLU A 285 4.74 -56.88 -7.11
C GLU A 285 4.04 -58.22 -7.43
N GLU A 286 2.99 -58.24 -8.26
CA GLU A 286 2.35 -59.48 -8.74
C GLU A 286 3.10 -60.15 -9.91
N SER A 287 4.14 -59.50 -10.44
CA SER A 287 4.92 -59.97 -11.60
C SER A 287 6.32 -60.51 -11.28
N GLU A 288 6.74 -60.45 -10.00
CA GLU A 288 7.93 -61.12 -9.45
C GLU A 288 7.58 -62.46 -8.76
#